data_AF-A0A142EKF0-F1
#
_entry.id   AF-A0A142EKF0-F1
#
_cell.length_a   1.000
_cell.length_b   1.000
_cell.length_c   1.000
_cell.angle_alpha   90.00
_cell.angle_beta   90.00
_cell.angle_gamma   90.00
#
_symmetry.space_group_name_H-M   'P 1'
#
loop_
_entity.id
_entity.type
_entity.pdbx_description
1 polymer ?
#
loop_
_entity_poly.entity_id
_entity_poly.type
_entity_poly.pdbx_seq_one_letter_code
_entity_poly.pdbx_strand_id
1 'polypeptide(L)' 'MTKKKKKTEEPKVHEELKGFKMEVNSFGEISSTLSIDKINEFLNKNVEDKKLKDREDLNSEE' A
#
# COMPACT_ATOMS: atom_id res chain seq x y z
N MET A 1 -23.18 10.48 -30.01
CA MET A 1 -21.90 9.88 -29.60
C MET A 1 -22.04 9.33 -28.19
N THR A 2 -22.19 8.01 -28.05
CA THR A 2 -22.42 7.35 -26.76
C THR A 2 -21.15 7.43 -25.92
N LYS A 3 -21.17 8.24 -24.85
CA LYS A 3 -20.09 8.30 -23.86
C LYS A 3 -19.89 6.89 -23.29
N LYS A 4 -18.84 6.19 -23.73
CA LYS A 4 -18.42 4.92 -23.13
C LYS A 4 -18.12 5.21 -21.67
N LYS A 5 -19.02 4.79 -20.76
CA LYS A 5 -18.76 4.79 -19.32
C LYS A 5 -17.54 3.88 -19.12
N LYS A 6 -16.39 4.46 -18.82
CA LYS A 6 -15.21 3.69 -18.41
C LYS A 6 -15.68 2.85 -17.22
N LYS A 7 -15.71 1.53 -17.37
CA LYS A 7 -15.87 0.64 -16.20
C LYS A 7 -14.65 0.92 -15.34
N THR A 8 -14.86 1.58 -14.21
CA THR A 8 -13.88 1.65 -13.14
C THR A 8 -13.82 0.25 -12.55
N GLU A 9 -12.97 -0.61 -13.13
CA GLU A 9 -12.63 -1.88 -12.50
C GLU A 9 -11.92 -1.57 -11.18
N GLU A 10 -12.38 -2.21 -10.11
CA GLU A 10 -11.70 -2.10 -8.83
C GLU A 10 -10.32 -2.73 -8.95
N PRO A 11 -9.28 -2.10 -8.38
CA PRO A 11 -7.93 -2.65 -8.43
C PRO A 11 -7.93 -4.02 -7.74
N LYS A 12 -7.21 -4.99 -8.33
CA LYS A 12 -6.99 -6.30 -7.72
C LYS A 12 -6.02 -6.13 -6.56
N VAL A 13 -6.57 -5.98 -5.36
CA VAL A 13 -5.84 -5.82 -4.10
C VAL A 13 -6.10 -7.00 -3.18
N HIS A 14 -5.29 -7.15 -2.14
CA HIS A 14 -5.51 -8.15 -1.08
C HIS A 14 -6.90 -7.98 -0.46
N GLU A 15 -7.51 -9.05 0.06
CA GLU A 15 -8.85 -8.98 0.65
C GLU A 15 -8.94 -7.95 1.79
N GLU A 16 -7.89 -7.86 2.61
CA GLU A 16 -7.75 -6.86 3.69
C GLU A 16 -7.66 -5.41 3.17
N LEU A 17 -7.31 -5.22 1.90
CA LEU A 17 -7.22 -3.90 1.24
C LEU A 17 -8.38 -3.65 0.28
N LYS A 18 -9.44 -4.47 0.29
CA LYS A 18 -10.59 -4.29 -0.60
C LYS A 18 -11.22 -2.90 -0.41
N GLY A 19 -11.37 -2.16 -1.51
CA GLY A 19 -11.86 -0.78 -1.49
C GLY A 19 -10.77 0.28 -1.24
N PHE A 20 -9.51 -0.13 -1.13
CA PHE A 20 -8.37 0.77 -1.15
C PHE A 20 -8.25 1.46 -2.51
N LYS A 21 -8.23 2.79 -2.49
CA LYS A 21 -7.93 3.64 -3.65
C LYS A 21 -6.90 4.66 -3.23
N MET A 22 -5.91 4.84 -4.08
CA MET A 22 -4.85 5.84 -3.91
C MET A 22 -4.74 6.66 -5.19
N GLU A 23 -4.65 7.97 -5.05
CA GLU A 23 -4.44 8.92 -6.13
C GLU A 23 -3.26 9.81 -5.79
N VAL A 24 -2.42 10.09 -6.78
CA VAL A 24 -1.29 11.00 -6.67
C VAL A 24 -1.57 12.18 -7.60
N ASN A 25 -1.62 13.39 -7.05
CA ASN A 25 -1.84 14.57 -7.85
C ASN A 25 -0.52 15.08 -8.48
N SER A 26 -0.61 16.07 -9.37
CA SER A 26 0.56 16.61 -10.06
C SER A 26 1.58 17.32 -9.15
N PHE A 27 1.20 17.64 -7.90
CA PHE A 27 2.06 18.21 -6.88
C PHE A 27 2.74 17.13 -6.00
N GLY A 28 2.44 15.85 -6.24
CA GLY A 28 2.97 14.74 -5.45
C GLY A 28 2.22 14.49 -4.14
N GLU A 29 1.07 15.13 -3.92
CA GLU A 29 0.24 14.83 -2.76
C GLU A 29 -0.49 13.51 -2.99
N ILE A 30 -0.47 12.66 -1.95
CA ILE A 30 -1.06 11.34 -1.97
C ILE A 30 -2.40 11.39 -1.23
N SER A 31 -3.48 11.04 -1.92
CA SER A 31 -4.81 10.87 -1.34
C SER A 31 -5.17 9.39 -1.33
N SER A 32 -5.55 8.88 -0.16
CA SER A 32 -5.91 7.47 0.05
C SER A 32 -7.26 7.35 0.76
N THR A 33 -8.04 6.31 0.42
CA THR A 33 -9.28 5.97 1.14
C THR A 33 -9.04 5.26 2.48
N LEU A 34 -7.86 4.64 2.66
CA LEU A 34 -7.45 4.01 3.92
C LEU A 34 -6.47 4.90 4.68
N SER A 35 -6.52 4.80 6.01
CA SER A 35 -5.60 5.48 6.92
C SER A 35 -4.18 4.92 6.79
N ILE A 36 -3.19 5.80 6.98
CA ILE A 36 -1.76 5.46 6.89
C ILE A 36 -1.41 4.33 7.86
N ASP A 37 -2.00 4.33 9.06
CA ASP A 37 -1.69 3.36 10.12
C ASP A 37 -2.07 1.94 9.70
N LYS A 38 -3.23 1.76 9.06
CA LYS A 38 -3.67 0.45 8.56
C LYS A 38 -2.77 -0.06 7.45
N ILE A 39 -2.29 0.84 6.59
CA ILE A 39 -1.36 0.48 5.52
C ILE A 39 -0.03 0.05 6.12
N ASN A 40 0.49 0.78 7.11
CA ASN A 40 1.73 0.43 7.80
C ASN A 40 1.61 -0.92 8.53
N GLU A 41 0.51 -1.16 9.22
CA GLU A 41 0.25 -2.45 9.88
C GLU A 41 0.21 -3.61 8.86
N PHE A 42 -0.49 -3.41 7.75
CA PHE A 42 -0.54 -4.40 6.66
C PHE A 42 0.86 -4.69 6.10
N LEU A 43 1.66 -3.64 5.87
CA LEU A 43 3.02 -3.79 5.35
C LEU A 43 3.92 -4.51 6.37
N ASN A 44 3.90 -4.13 7.64
CA ASN A 44 4.70 -4.78 8.69
C ASN A 44 4.37 -6.27 8.84
N LYS A 45 3.12 -6.66 8.61
CA LYS A 45 2.67 -8.06 8.69
C LYS A 45 3.06 -8.89 7.47
N ASN A 46 2.99 -8.31 6.27
CA ASN A 46 3.10 -9.06 5.00
C ASN A 46 4.44 -8.86 4.29
N VAL A 47 5.19 -7.82 4.66
CA VAL A 47 6.44 -7.42 4.00
C VAL A 47 7.53 -7.32 5.04
N GLU A 48 8.61 -8.05 4.83
CA GLU A 48 9.81 -7.91 5.65
C GLU A 48 10.48 -6.55 5.39
N ASP A 49 10.85 -5.84 6.46
CA ASP A 49 11.53 -4.56 6.35
C ASP A 49 12.95 -4.78 5.77
N LYS A 50 13.13 -4.41 4.51
CA LYS A 50 14.41 -4.52 3.81
C LYS A 50 15.53 -3.73 4.49
N LYS A 51 15.22 -2.68 5.26
CA LYS A 51 16.21 -1.89 6.01
C LYS A 51 16.77 -2.63 7.22
N LEU A 52 16.10 -3.71 7.64
CA LEU A 52 16.50 -4.55 8.75
C LEU A 52 17.14 -5.87 8.29
N LYS A 53 17.08 -6.20 7.00
CA LYS A 53 17.61 -7.47 6.46
C LYS A 53 19.13 -7.58 6.56
N ASP A 54 19.84 -6.49 6.32
CA ASP A 54 21.31 -6.48 6.26
C ASP A 54 21.95 -5.95 7.55
N ARG A 55 21.22 -5.96 8.67
CA ARG A 55 21.71 -5.51 9.97
C ARG A 55 22.40 -6.66 10.70
N GLU A 56 23.73 -6.60 10.76
CA GLU A 56 24.55 -7.57 11.50
C GLU A 56 24.27 -7.53 13.02
N ASP A 57 23.79 -6.38 13.53
CA ASP A 57 23.40 -6.16 14.93
C ASP A 57 22.14 -6.92 15.36
N LEU A 58 21.23 -7.25 14.44
CA LEU A 58 20.01 -8.01 14.76
C LEU A 58 20.24 -9.51 14.88
N ASN A 59 21.36 -10.00 14.35
CA ASN A 59 21.72 -11.43 14.37
C ASN A 59 22.68 -11.77 15.53
N SER A 60 23.01 -10.78 16.37
CA SER A 60 23.93 -10.91 17.50
C SER A 60 23.16 -10.74 18.83
N GLU A 61 22.16 -11.58 19.06
CA GLU A 61 21.65 -11.86 20.40
C GLU A 61 21.69 -13.39 20.62
N GLU A 62 22.90 -13.93 20.78
CA GLU A 62 23.20 -15.18 21.49
C GLU A 62 24.33 -14.93 22.50
#